data_AF-A0A0N8KQZ3-F1
#
_entry.id   AF-A0A0N8KQZ3-F1
#
_cell.length_a   1.000
_cell.length_b   1.000
_cell.length_c   1.000
_cell.angle_alpha   90.00
_cell.angle_beta   90.00
_cell.angle_gamma   90.00
#
_symmetry.space_group_name_H-M   'P 1'
#
loop_
_entity.id
_entity.type
_entity.pdbx_description
1 polymer ?
#
loop_
_entity_poly.entity_id
_entity_poly.type
_entity_poly.pdbx_seq_one_letter_code
_entity_poly.pdbx_strand_id
1 'polypeptide(L)' 'MQIKAVYEDNVLKPLKKLNLKEKTEVQITIRKSFSKLLDELGELEPKEDINGVLRNS' A
#
# COMPACT_ATOMS: atom_id res chain seq x y z
N MET A 1 1.02 17.27 5.06
CA MET A 1 -0.33 16.95 4.57
C MET A 1 -0.22 15.74 3.66
N GLN A 2 -1.03 14.69 3.86
CA GLN A 2 -1.05 13.52 2.96
C GLN A 2 -2.30 13.58 2.08
N ILE A 3 -2.10 13.53 0.76
CA ILE A 3 -3.19 13.55 -0.22
C ILE A 3 -3.22 12.19 -0.92
N LYS A 4 -4.42 11.65 -1.09
CA LYS A 4 -4.66 10.42 -1.85
C LYS A 4 -4.99 10.79 -3.30
N ALA A 5 -4.50 9.99 -4.23
CA ALA A 5 -4.77 10.11 -5.64
C ALA A 5 -5.10 8.74 -6.23
N VAL A 6 -5.82 8.74 -7.35
CA VAL A 6 -6.03 7.56 -8.19
C VAL A 6 -5.13 7.70 -9.42
N TYR A 7 -4.53 6.60 -9.84
CA TYR A 7 -3.74 6.55 -11.06
C TYR A 7 -4.61 6.04 -12.21
N GLU A 8 -4.93 6.93 -13.14
CA GLU A 8 -5.77 6.65 -14.32
C GLU A 8 -5.21 7.40 -15.53
N ASP A 9 -5.24 6.79 -16.71
CA ASP A 9 -4.76 7.38 -17.97
C ASP A 9 -3.31 7.90 -17.89
N ASN A 10 -2.48 7.20 -17.13
CA ASN A 10 -1.09 7.57 -16.82
C ASN A 10 -0.92 8.87 -16.01
N VAL A 11 -1.98 9.35 -15.35
CA VAL A 11 -1.98 10.59 -14.54
C VAL A 11 -2.40 10.29 -13.09
N LEU A 12 -1.72 10.92 -12.12
CA LEU A 12 -2.14 10.91 -10.71
C LEU A 12 -3.22 11.97 -10.48
N LYS A 13 -4.48 11.54 -10.41
CA LYS A 13 -5.64 12.40 -10.18
C LYS A 13 -5.93 12.48 -8.67
N PRO A 14 -5.71 13.64 -8.01
CA PRO A 14 -5.94 13.76 -6.57
C PRO A 14 -7.44 13.68 -6.24
N LEU A 15 -7.78 12.94 -5.18
CA LEU A 15 -9.19 12.78 -4.73
C LEU A 15 -9.79 14.07 -4.16
N LYS A 16 -8.95 15.03 -3.77
CA LYS A 16 -9.34 16.36 -3.30
C LYS A 16 -8.53 17.40 -4.06
N LYS A 17 -9.13 18.58 -4.29
CA LYS A 17 -8.46 19.69 -4.98
C LYS A 17 -7.15 20.05 -4.26
N LEU A 18 -6.03 19.95 -4.98
CA LEU A 18 -4.75 20.47 -4.55
C LEU A 18 -4.70 21.98 -4.84
N ASN A 19 -4.29 22.77 -3.85
CA ASN A 19 -4.03 24.19 -4.04
C ASN A 19 -2.54 24.47 -3.80
N LEU A 20 -1.68 23.85 -4.62
CA LEU A 20 -0.23 24.04 -4.59
C LEU A 20 0.19 25.03 -5.67
N LYS A 21 1.29 25.76 -5.41
CA LYS A 21 1.90 26.63 -6.42
C LYS A 21 2.57 25.79 -7.50
N GLU A 22 2.68 26.33 -8.71
CA GLU A 22 3.49 25.70 -9.76
C GLU A 22 4.92 25.44 -9.26
N LYS A 23 5.50 24.33 -9.72
CA LYS A 23 6.86 23.85 -9.34
C LYS A 23 7.03 23.50 -7.86
N THR A 24 5.95 23.35 -7.09
CA THR A 24 6.03 22.82 -5.72
C THR A 24 6.58 21.38 -5.77
N GLU A 25 7.66 21.13 -5.04
CA GLU A 25 8.22 19.80 -4.90
C GLU A 25 7.31 18.92 -4.04
N VAL A 26 7.08 17.68 -4.48
CA VAL A 26 6.22 16.72 -3.79
C VAL A 26 6.89 15.35 -3.73
N GLN A 27 6.63 14.62 -2.65
CA GLN A 27 7.05 13.24 -2.50
C GLN A 27 5.88 12.31 -2.82
N ILE A 28 6.10 11.37 -3.73
CA ILE A 28 5.11 10.34 -4.07
C ILE A 28 5.42 9.08 -3.27
N THR A 29 4.40 8.54 -2.59
CA THR A 29 4.50 7.26 -1.89
C THR A 29 3.46 6.30 -2.44
N ILE A 30 3.91 5.23 -3.08
CA ILE A 30 3.04 4.15 -3.57
C ILE A 30 2.94 3.10 -2.47
N ARG A 31 1.78 2.99 -1.84
CA ARG A 31 1.51 1.91 -0.88
C ARG A 31 1.05 0.68 -1.67
N LYS A 32 1.90 -0.34 -1.78
CA LYS A 32 1.45 -1.65 -2.26
C LYS A 32 0.56 -2.28 -1.20
N SER A 33 -0.66 -2.62 -1.56
CA SER A 33 -1.53 -3.45 -0.73
C SER A 33 -1.21 -4.91 -1.05
N PHE A 34 -0.72 -5.67 -0.07
CA PHE A 34 -0.46 -7.10 -0.22
C PHE A 34 -1.75 -7.93 -0.27
N SER A 35 -2.93 -7.33 -0.09
CA SER A 35 -4.21 -8.03 -0.16
C SER A 35 -4.39 -8.79 -1.47
N LYS A 36 -4.02 -8.20 -2.61
CA LYS A 36 -4.12 -8.90 -3.91
C LYS A 36 -3.20 -10.13 -4.01
N LEU A 37 -2.07 -10.12 -3.29
CA LEU A 37 -1.19 -11.28 -3.21
C LEU A 37 -1.79 -12.37 -2.31
N LEU A 38 -2.51 -11.99 -1.25
CA LEU A 38 -3.25 -12.93 -0.40
C LEU A 38 -4.43 -13.55 -1.15
N ASP A 39 -5.13 -12.76 -1.98
CA ASP A 39 -6.24 -13.24 -2.82
C ASP A 39 -5.77 -14.27 -3.87
N GLU A 40 -4.54 -14.14 -4.40
CA GLU A 40 -3.92 -15.11 -5.33
C GLU A 40 -3.37 -16.37 -4.63
N LEU A 41 -3.00 -16.28 -3.36
CA LEU A 41 -2.35 -17.37 -2.61
C LEU A 41 -3.34 -18.38 -2.00
N GLY A 42 -4.66 -18.12 -2.07
CA GLY A 42 -5.67 -18.95 -1.39
C GLY A 42 -5.54 -18.90 0.13
N GLU A 43 -6.33 -19.70 0.85
CA GLU A 43 -6.16 -19.81 2.31
C GLU A 43 -4.76 -20.33 2.63
N LEU A 44 -3.92 -19.43 3.14
CA LEU A 44 -2.60 -19.79 3.66
C LEU A 44 -2.81 -20.58 4.94
N GLU A 45 -2.84 -21.90 4.85
CA GLU A 45 -2.64 -22.75 6.02
C GLU A 45 -1.22 -22.50 6.55
N PRO A 46 -1.07 -21.97 7.77
CA PRO A 46 0.25 -21.83 8.36
C PRO A 46 0.84 -23.22 8.54
N LYS A 47 1.94 -23.52 7.85
CA LYS A 47 2.63 -24.81 7.96
C LYS A 47 3.15 -25.08 9.39
N GLU A 48 3.42 -24.04 10.16
CA GLU A 48 3.96 -24.14 11.53
C GLU A 48 3.37 -23.04 12.43
N ASP A 49 3.09 -23.40 13.68
CA ASP A 49 2.72 -22.45 14.72
C ASP A 49 3.96 -21.68 15.20
N ILE A 50 4.15 -20.49 14.64
CA ILE A 50 5.20 -19.53 15.03
C ILE A 50 5.20 -19.20 16.53
N ASN A 51 4.05 -19.24 17.22
CA ASN A 51 4.03 -19.01 18.68
C ASN A 51 4.68 -20.15 19.46
N GLY A 52 4.60 -21.39 18.95
CA GLY A 52 5.29 -22.55 19.52
C GLY A 52 6.80 -22.49 19.33
N VAL A 53 7.25 -22.06 18.15
CA VAL A 53 8.68 -21.93 17.81
C VAL A 53 9.36 -20.85 18.66
N LEU A 54 8.72 -19.68 18.83
CA LEU A 54 9.27 -18.56 19.59
C LEU A 54 9.32 -18.81 21.11
N ARG A 55 8.50 -19.74 21.64
CA ARG A 55 8.55 -20.12 23.07
C ARG A 55 9.70 -21.04 23.42
N ASN A 56 10.30 -21.71 22.44
CA ASN A 56 11.41 -22.63 22.63
C ASN A 56 12.77 -22.02 22.25
N SER A 57 12.84 -20.70 22.05
CA SER A 57 14.07 -19.94 21.73
C SER A 57 14.56 -19.14 22.93
#